data_AF-A0AAW0BGW2-F1
#
_entry.id   AF-A0AAW0BGW2-F1
#
_cell.length_a   1.000
_cell.length_b   1.000
_cell.length_c   1.000
_cell.angle_alpha   90.00
_cell.angle_beta   90.00
_cell.angle_gamma   90.00
#
_symmetry.space_group_name_H-M   'P 1'
#
loop_
_entity.id
_entity.type
_entity.pdbx_description
1 polymer ?
#
loop_
_entity_poly.entity_id
_entity_poly.type
_entity_poly.pdbx_seq_one_letter_code
_entity_poly.pdbx_strand_id
1 'polypeptide(L)'
;RWARAPLPNGQIALSAWKEKQKPLHALRMSRNVMVMSQFNSNFIHALTHRQVWVNGQVEIAEAQYYFRTKTVIAMALPLLYPRPNQALLIRSHYTVWSCNHADEHKLAVTKVKAIQTVVAMIPFKPDGRDAWFLVEKPGLDMMILTGYREDDNE
;
A
#
# COMPACT_ATOMS: atom_id res chain seq x y z
N ARG A 1 19.67 -5.09 0.83
CA ARG A 1 18.41 -4.59 0.25
C ARG A 1 17.78 -5.71 -0.57
N TRP A 2 16.49 -5.95 -0.43
CA TRP A 2 15.77 -6.97 -1.21
C TRP A 2 14.75 -6.35 -2.13
N ALA A 3 14.46 -7.08 -3.21
CA ALA A 3 13.54 -6.69 -4.25
C ALA A 3 12.09 -7.02 -3.93
N ARG A 4 11.87 -8.05 -3.11
CA ARG A 4 10.58 -8.70 -2.85
C ARG A 4 10.39 -8.94 -1.36
N ALA A 5 9.15 -8.94 -0.92
CA ALA A 5 8.75 -9.30 0.43
C ALA A 5 7.45 -10.13 0.40
N PRO A 6 7.48 -11.40 0.86
CA PRO A 6 6.26 -12.16 1.05
C PRO A 6 5.44 -11.58 2.21
N LEU A 7 4.17 -11.33 1.96
CA LEU A 7 3.23 -10.75 2.92
C LEU A 7 2.45 -11.85 3.66
N PRO A 8 1.90 -11.56 4.86
CA PRO A 8 1.13 -12.53 5.64
C PRO A 8 -0.09 -13.10 4.89
N ASN A 9 -0.67 -12.31 3.97
CA ASN A 9 -1.83 -12.68 3.17
C ASN A 9 -1.49 -13.51 1.91
N GLY A 10 -0.24 -13.95 1.76
CA GLY A 10 0.21 -14.75 0.63
C GLY A 10 0.61 -13.96 -0.63
N GLN A 11 0.47 -12.64 -0.64
CA GLN A 11 0.96 -11.80 -1.74
C GLN A 11 2.48 -11.59 -1.69
N ILE A 12 3.07 -11.21 -2.81
CA ILE A 12 4.46 -10.76 -2.90
C ILE A 12 4.50 -9.28 -3.23
N ALA A 13 4.89 -8.46 -2.25
CA ALA A 13 5.13 -7.03 -2.48
C ALA A 13 6.52 -6.83 -3.11
N LEU A 14 6.57 -6.01 -4.16
CA LEU A 14 7.81 -5.67 -4.85
C LEU A 14 8.34 -4.31 -4.38
N SER A 15 9.63 -4.08 -4.56
CA SER A 15 10.26 -2.79 -4.26
C SER A 15 10.34 -1.91 -5.51
N ALA A 16 10.11 -0.61 -5.34
CA ALA A 16 10.30 0.40 -6.37
C ALA A 16 11.73 0.36 -6.94
N TRP A 17 12.74 0.09 -6.08
CA TRP A 17 14.13 -0.01 -6.48
C TRP A 17 14.36 -0.97 -7.65
N LYS A 18 13.73 -2.15 -7.64
CA LYS A 18 13.87 -3.15 -8.70
C LYS A 18 12.78 -3.06 -9.75
N GLU A 19 11.56 -2.78 -9.34
CA GLU A 19 10.43 -2.78 -10.25
C GLU A 19 10.51 -1.63 -11.26
N LYS A 20 10.95 -0.42 -10.86
CA LYS A 20 11.12 0.73 -11.76
C LYS A 20 12.22 0.55 -12.82
N GLN A 21 13.02 -0.52 -12.74
CA GLN A 21 14.02 -0.86 -13.77
C GLN A 21 13.39 -1.63 -14.95
N LYS A 22 12.18 -2.17 -14.78
CA LYS A 22 11.43 -2.84 -15.85
C LYS A 22 10.67 -1.80 -16.68
N PRO A 23 10.51 -1.98 -18.00
CA PRO A 23 9.64 -1.11 -18.79
C PRO A 23 8.17 -1.32 -18.38
N LEU A 24 7.37 -0.26 -18.44
CA LEU A 24 5.98 -0.25 -17.94
C LEU A 24 5.11 -1.38 -18.52
N HIS A 25 5.31 -1.75 -19.80
CA HIS A 25 4.53 -2.79 -20.47
C HIS A 25 4.84 -4.22 -19.96
N ALA A 26 5.98 -4.42 -19.29
CA ALA A 26 6.41 -5.72 -18.76
C ALA A 26 6.29 -5.79 -17.23
N LEU A 27 5.52 -4.87 -16.63
CA LEU A 27 5.56 -4.59 -15.20
C LEU A 27 4.19 -4.86 -14.57
N ARG A 28 4.10 -5.94 -13.80
CA ARG A 28 2.99 -6.18 -12.87
C ARG A 28 3.24 -5.38 -11.59
N MET A 29 2.69 -4.17 -11.49
CA MET A 29 2.92 -3.28 -10.33
C MET A 29 2.47 -3.93 -9.02
N SER A 30 3.43 -4.21 -8.13
CA SER A 30 3.22 -4.76 -6.78
C SER A 30 3.98 -3.97 -5.71
N ARG A 31 4.46 -2.77 -6.03
CA ARG A 31 5.20 -1.90 -5.11
C ARG A 31 4.36 -0.99 -4.21
N ASN A 32 3.08 -0.81 -4.55
CA ASN A 32 2.19 0.01 -3.76
C ASN A 32 1.51 -0.87 -2.72
N VAL A 33 1.52 -0.42 -1.48
CA VAL A 33 1.13 -1.24 -0.33
C VAL A 33 0.30 -0.46 0.67
N MET A 34 -0.57 -1.20 1.36
CA MET A 34 -1.30 -0.73 2.52
C MET A 34 -0.51 -1.10 3.78
N VAL A 35 -0.21 -0.12 4.62
CA VAL A 35 0.62 -0.25 5.82
C VAL A 35 -0.19 0.11 7.05
N MET A 36 -0.13 -0.74 8.06
CA MET A 36 -0.69 -0.43 9.37
C MET A 36 0.26 0.51 10.12
N SER A 37 -0.20 1.74 10.38
CA SER A 37 0.59 2.74 11.10
C SER A 37 0.74 2.33 12.55
N GLN A 38 1.98 2.29 13.04
CA GLN A 38 2.29 1.93 14.44
C GLN A 38 2.27 3.14 15.39
N PHE A 39 1.94 4.34 14.88
CA PHE A 39 2.27 5.61 15.56
C PHE A 39 1.07 6.47 16.00
N ASN A 40 -0.18 6.03 15.81
CA ASN A 40 -1.35 6.81 16.26
C ASN A 40 -2.48 5.93 16.78
N SER A 41 -2.55 5.76 18.11
CA SER A 41 -3.62 5.01 18.80
C SER A 41 -4.90 5.82 19.06
N ASN A 42 -5.01 7.06 18.59
CA ASN A 42 -6.02 8.00 19.11
C ASN A 42 -7.08 8.49 18.11
N PHE A 43 -7.34 7.79 17.00
CA PHE A 43 -8.45 8.15 16.11
C PHE A 43 -9.30 6.93 15.75
N ILE A 44 -10.55 6.92 16.25
CA ILE A 44 -11.62 6.03 15.79
C ILE A 44 -12.18 6.68 14.52
N HIS A 45 -11.77 6.19 13.36
CA HIS A 45 -12.51 6.46 12.12
C HIS A 45 -13.18 5.15 11.72
N ALA A 46 -14.44 5.01 12.10
CA ALA A 46 -15.30 3.95 11.62
C ALA A 46 -15.50 4.18 10.12
N LEU A 47 -14.70 3.54 9.28
CA LEU A 47 -14.90 3.51 7.83
C LEU A 47 -14.91 2.08 7.33
N THR A 48 -15.86 1.87 6.41
CA THR A 48 -16.24 0.66 5.69
C THR A 48 -17.15 -0.31 6.45
N HIS A 49 -18.28 -0.61 5.79
CA HIS A 49 -19.05 -1.85 6.01
C HIS A 49 -18.27 -3.12 5.55
N ARG A 50 -16.93 -3.08 5.49
CA ARG A 50 -16.07 -4.22 5.21
C ARG A 50 -14.64 -3.90 5.69
N GLN A 51 -14.37 -4.37 6.91
CA GLN A 51 -13.14 -4.23 7.70
C GLN A 51 -13.08 -3.01 8.65
N VAL A 52 -13.81 -3.14 9.75
CA VAL A 52 -13.59 -2.34 10.97
C VAL A 52 -12.31 -2.85 11.65
N TRP A 53 -11.20 -2.10 11.51
CA TRP A 53 -10.02 -2.29 12.35
C TRP A 53 -10.00 -1.17 13.40
N VAL A 54 -10.45 -1.51 14.61
CA VAL A 54 -10.34 -0.64 15.79
C VAL A 54 -8.86 -0.59 16.19
N ASN A 55 -8.27 0.60 16.33
CA ASN A 55 -6.93 0.92 16.87
C ASN A 55 -5.72 1.08 15.90
N GLY A 56 -5.90 1.32 14.60
CA GLY A 56 -4.76 1.64 13.72
C GLY A 56 -5.11 2.46 12.49
N GLN A 57 -4.37 3.55 12.24
CA GLN A 57 -4.48 4.28 10.98
C GLN A 57 -3.84 3.47 9.85
N VAL A 58 -4.57 3.30 8.75
CA VAL A 58 -4.05 2.70 7.52
C VAL A 58 -3.44 3.78 6.65
N GLU A 59 -2.22 3.55 6.16
CA GLU A 59 -1.52 4.45 5.26
C GLU A 59 -1.18 3.71 3.95
N ILE A 60 -1.28 4.43 2.84
CA ILE A 60 -0.88 3.92 1.52
C ILE A 60 0.55 4.35 1.26
N ALA A 61 1.37 3.46 0.72
CA ALA A 61 2.78 3.75 0.47
C ALA A 61 3.33 3.05 -0.78
N GLU A 62 4.38 3.62 -1.37
CA GLU A 62 5.24 2.94 -2.33
C GLU A 62 6.45 2.34 -1.57
N ALA A 63 6.59 1.01 -1.57
CA ALA A 63 7.71 0.33 -0.93
C ALA A 63 9.00 0.59 -1.71
N GLN A 64 9.92 1.39 -1.18
CA GLN A 64 11.16 1.76 -1.89
C GLN A 64 12.14 0.59 -1.95
N TYR A 65 12.39 -0.04 -0.81
CA TYR A 65 13.18 -1.27 -0.68
C TYR A 65 12.95 -1.94 0.69
N TYR A 66 13.33 -3.21 0.77
CA TYR A 66 13.33 -3.99 2.00
C TYR A 66 14.75 -4.22 2.52
N PHE A 67 14.92 -4.31 3.83
CA PHE A 67 16.22 -4.52 4.46
C PHE A 67 16.12 -5.24 5.81
N ARG A 68 17.24 -5.80 6.26
CA ARG A 68 17.36 -6.42 7.57
C ARG A 68 17.99 -5.48 8.56
N THR A 69 17.50 -5.48 9.80
CA THR A 69 18.26 -4.92 10.92
C THR A 69 19.38 -5.88 11.34
N LYS A 70 20.27 -5.40 12.22
CA LYS A 70 21.27 -6.25 12.89
C LYS A 70 20.61 -7.37 13.71
N THR A 71 19.41 -7.13 14.24
CA THR A 71 18.59 -8.09 15.00
C THR A 71 17.78 -9.05 14.12
N VAL A 72 18.10 -9.16 12.82
CA VAL A 72 17.45 -10.10 11.88
C VAL A 72 15.97 -9.80 11.63
N ILE A 73 15.49 -8.59 11.96
CA ILE A 73 14.11 -8.17 11.70
C ILE A 73 14.02 -7.64 10.26
N ALA A 74 13.03 -8.13 9.51
CA ALA A 74 12.72 -7.64 8.17
C ALA A 74 11.95 -6.32 8.24
N MET A 75 12.51 -5.28 7.64
CA MET A 75 11.99 -3.92 7.58
C MET A 75 11.74 -3.49 6.13
N ALA A 76 10.83 -2.55 5.96
CA ALA A 76 10.55 -1.87 4.71
C ALA A 76 10.81 -0.37 4.88
N LEU A 77 11.24 0.28 3.80
CA LEU A 77 11.27 1.74 3.67
C LEU A 77 10.10 2.19 2.77
N PRO A 78 8.88 2.37 3.29
CA PRO A 78 7.78 2.98 2.56
C PRO A 78 7.97 4.48 2.33
N LEU A 79 7.64 4.93 1.12
CA LEU A 79 7.33 6.33 0.81
C LEU A 79 5.82 6.49 0.89
N LEU A 80 5.32 7.11 1.95
CA LEU A 80 3.90 7.31 2.19
C LEU A 80 3.31 8.23 1.13
N TYR A 81 2.16 7.84 0.59
CA TYR A 81 1.33 8.72 -0.20
C TYR A 81 0.68 9.78 0.70
N PRO A 82 0.42 10.97 0.16
CA PRO A 82 -0.32 12.01 0.88
C PRO A 82 -1.70 11.52 1.33
N ARG A 83 -2.27 12.20 2.32
CA ARG A 83 -3.62 11.88 2.83
C ARG A 83 -4.67 12.10 1.73
N PRO A 84 -5.77 11.33 1.75
CA PRO A 84 -6.79 11.47 0.74
C PRO A 84 -7.49 12.83 0.83
N ASN A 85 -7.99 13.32 -0.30
CA ASN A 85 -8.90 14.45 -0.35
C ASN A 85 -10.18 14.12 0.43
N GLN A 86 -10.32 14.69 1.62
CA GLN A 86 -11.42 14.40 2.54
C GLN A 86 -12.78 14.76 1.95
N ALA A 87 -12.88 15.86 1.20
CA ALA A 87 -14.14 16.27 0.59
C ALA A 87 -14.60 15.27 -0.47
N LEU A 88 -13.70 14.79 -1.33
CA LEU A 88 -14.01 13.76 -2.32
C LEU A 88 -14.36 12.43 -1.66
N LEU A 89 -13.61 12.05 -0.62
CA LEU A 89 -13.84 10.82 0.11
C LEU A 89 -15.25 10.84 0.75
N ILE A 90 -15.62 11.91 1.46
CA ILE A 90 -16.94 12.07 2.06
C ILE A 90 -18.05 12.08 1.00
N ARG A 91 -17.89 12.88 -0.07
CA ARG A 91 -18.89 13.01 -1.14
C ARG A 91 -19.11 11.71 -1.92
N SER A 92 -18.08 10.88 -2.04
CA SER A 92 -18.15 9.56 -2.68
C SER A 92 -18.60 8.46 -1.71
N HIS A 93 -19.13 8.81 -0.54
CA HIS A 93 -19.49 7.86 0.50
C HIS A 93 -18.34 6.90 0.85
N TYR A 94 -17.13 7.44 0.94
CA TYR A 94 -15.88 6.75 1.26
C TYR A 94 -15.47 5.69 0.25
N THR A 95 -15.93 5.81 -1.00
CA THR A 95 -15.60 4.87 -2.09
C THR A 95 -14.33 5.29 -2.82
N VAL A 96 -14.09 6.58 -3.01
CA VAL A 96 -12.96 7.10 -3.79
C VAL A 96 -11.89 7.65 -2.85
N TRP A 97 -10.82 6.87 -2.67
CA TRP A 97 -9.61 7.33 -2.01
C TRP A 97 -8.64 7.89 -3.06
N SER A 98 -8.39 9.19 -3.02
CA SER A 98 -7.51 9.88 -3.96
C SER A 98 -6.67 10.95 -3.27
N CYS A 99 -5.43 11.11 -3.71
CA CYS A 99 -4.49 12.13 -3.24
C CYS A 99 -3.84 12.86 -4.42
N ASN A 100 -3.36 14.09 -4.21
CA ASN A 100 -2.66 14.84 -5.25
C ASN A 100 -1.22 14.34 -5.37
N HIS A 101 -0.67 14.40 -6.59
CA HIS A 101 0.73 14.04 -6.84
C HIS A 101 1.71 15.07 -6.25
N ALA A 102 1.33 16.35 -6.21
CA ALA A 102 2.21 17.43 -5.79
C ALA A 102 2.39 17.53 -4.27
N ASP A 103 1.57 16.83 -3.48
CA ASP A 103 1.60 16.92 -2.03
C ASP A 103 2.83 16.16 -1.46
N GLU A 104 3.25 16.55 -0.26
CA GLU A 104 4.47 16.03 0.36
C GLU A 104 4.37 14.52 0.65
N HIS A 105 5.30 13.76 0.09
CA HIS A 105 5.52 12.38 0.45
C HIS A 105 6.46 12.26 1.66
N LYS A 106 6.18 11.30 2.54
CA LYS A 106 6.97 11.09 3.75
C LYS A 106 7.61 9.71 3.75
N LEU A 107 8.91 9.64 3.98
CA LEU A 107 9.58 8.36 4.20
C LEU A 107 9.33 7.90 5.63
N ALA A 108 9.04 6.62 5.79
CA ALA A 108 8.92 5.98 7.10
C ALA A 108 9.65 4.63 7.09
N VAL A 109 9.95 4.11 8.28
CA VAL A 109 10.49 2.76 8.46
C VAL A 109 9.45 1.93 9.20
N THR A 110 9.09 0.78 8.64
CA THR A 110 8.12 -0.13 9.26
C THR A 110 8.59 -1.58 9.16
N LYS A 111 8.04 -2.45 10.00
CA LYS A 111 8.27 -3.90 9.88
C LYS A 111 7.57 -4.39 8.62
N VAL A 112 8.18 -5.31 7.88
CA VAL A 112 7.52 -5.93 6.70
C VAL A 112 6.17 -6.53 7.09
N LYS A 113 6.06 -7.13 8.29
CA LYS A 113 4.81 -7.70 8.81
C LYS A 113 3.69 -6.67 9.08
N ALA A 114 3.98 -5.37 9.06
CA ALA A 114 2.96 -4.33 9.17
C ALA A 114 2.35 -3.95 7.81
N ILE A 115 2.90 -4.49 6.72
CA ILE A 115 2.30 -4.38 5.39
C ILE A 115 1.17 -5.40 5.30
N GLN A 116 -0.04 -4.90 5.08
CA GLN A 116 -1.27 -5.71 5.07
C GLN A 116 -1.52 -6.34 3.71
N THR A 117 -1.38 -5.54 2.65
CA THR A 117 -1.72 -5.96 1.29
C THR A 117 -1.02 -5.09 0.25
N VAL A 118 -0.87 -5.64 -0.96
CA VAL A 118 -0.52 -4.89 -2.17
C VAL A 118 -1.78 -4.26 -2.73
N VAL A 119 -1.69 -2.98 -3.09
CA VAL A 119 -2.76 -2.19 -3.69
C VAL A 119 -2.28 -1.60 -5.02
N ALA A 120 -3.22 -1.12 -5.83
CA ALA A 120 -2.89 -0.34 -7.01
C ALA A 120 -3.08 1.16 -6.72
N MET A 121 -2.10 1.96 -7.15
CA MET A 121 -2.19 3.42 -7.16
C MET A 121 -2.17 3.88 -8.60
N ILE A 122 -3.33 4.29 -9.10
CA ILE A 122 -3.54 4.57 -10.51
C ILE A 122 -3.41 6.08 -10.75
N PRO A 123 -2.46 6.52 -11.59
CA PRO A 123 -2.37 7.92 -11.97
C PRO A 123 -3.57 8.30 -12.83
N PHE A 124 -4.16 9.46 -12.52
CA PHE A 124 -5.25 10.04 -13.28
C PHE A 124 -5.17 11.57 -13.22
N LYS A 125 -5.89 12.24 -14.12
CA LYS A 125 -5.85 13.71 -14.24
C LYS A 125 -7.23 14.34 -14.09
N PRO A 126 -7.82 14.36 -12.87
CA PRO A 126 -9.08 15.04 -12.66
C PRO A 126 -8.90 16.54 -12.92
N ASP A 127 -9.69 17.09 -13.84
CA ASP A 127 -9.67 18.51 -14.18
C ASP A 127 -8.27 19.05 -14.54
N GLY A 128 -7.43 18.21 -15.15
CA GLY A 128 -6.08 18.54 -15.59
C GLY A 128 -5.01 18.54 -14.48
N ARG A 129 -5.34 18.17 -13.24
CA ARG A 129 -4.38 18.08 -12.12
C ARG A 129 -3.87 16.66 -11.98
N ASP A 130 -2.58 16.47 -11.75
CA ASP A 130 -2.04 15.13 -11.52
C ASP A 130 -2.44 14.60 -10.13
N ALA A 131 -3.13 13.45 -10.12
CA ALA A 131 -3.58 12.79 -8.91
C ALA A 131 -3.40 11.27 -9.02
N TRP A 132 -3.51 10.59 -7.88
CA TRP A 132 -3.63 9.14 -7.82
C TRP A 132 -4.92 8.74 -7.12
N PHE A 133 -5.48 7.61 -7.52
CA PHE A 133 -6.55 6.96 -6.77
C PHE A 133 -6.19 5.51 -6.45
N LEU A 134 -6.66 5.06 -5.29
CA LEU A 134 -6.45 3.72 -4.77
C LEU A 134 -7.43 2.75 -5.43
N VAL A 135 -6.91 1.58 -5.81
CA VAL A 135 -7.72 0.42 -6.18
C VAL A 135 -7.23 -0.78 -5.38
N GLU A 136 -8.13 -1.38 -4.62
CA GLU A 136 -7.86 -2.62 -3.92
C GLU A 136 -7.99 -3.81 -4.89
N LYS A 137 -7.15 -4.84 -4.70
CA LYS A 137 -7.24 -6.07 -5.49
C LYS A 137 -8.49 -6.85 -5.05
N PRO A 138 -9.52 -7.01 -5.90
CA PRO A 138 -10.71 -7.75 -5.52
C PRO A 138 -10.40 -9.23 -5.29
N GLY A 139 -11.14 -9.87 -4.37
CA GLY A 139 -11.04 -11.32 -4.12
C GLY A 139 -9.90 -11.76 -3.19
N LEU A 140 -9.18 -10.83 -2.56
CA LEU A 140 -8.10 -11.15 -1.63
C LEU A 140 -8.56 -11.98 -0.42
N ASP A 141 -9.72 -11.66 0.13
CA ASP A 141 -10.31 -12.42 1.25
C ASP A 141 -10.56 -13.89 0.87
N MET A 142 -10.81 -14.18 -0.42
CA MET A 142 -10.97 -15.55 -0.93
C MET A 142 -9.63 -16.28 -1.08
N MET A 143 -8.53 -15.57 -1.38
CA MET A 143 -7.20 -16.16 -1.52
C MET A 143 -6.68 -16.69 -0.17
N ILE A 144 -6.95 -15.97 0.92
CA ILE A 144 -6.56 -16.41 2.28
C ILE A 144 -7.30 -17.69 2.66
N LEU A 145 -8.60 -17.77 2.38
CA LEU A 145 -9.44 -18.94 2.71
C LEU A 145 -9.02 -20.21 1.97
N THR A 146 -8.45 -20.07 0.77
CA THR A 146 -8.03 -21.20 -0.07
C THR A 146 -6.58 -21.63 0.17
N GLY A 147 -5.83 -20.91 1.03
CA GLY A 147 -4.40 -21.17 1.27
C GLY A 147 -3.49 -20.81 0.09
N TYR A 148 -4.01 -20.09 -0.91
CA TYR A 148 -3.25 -19.70 -2.09
C TYR A 148 -2.11 -18.75 -1.72
N ARG A 149 -0.93 -18.97 -2.29
CA ARG A 149 0.21 -18.05 -2.23
C ARG A 149 0.60 -17.64 -3.64
N GLU A 150 0.91 -16.36 -3.83
CA GLU A 150 1.45 -15.90 -5.10
C GLU A 150 2.82 -16.57 -5.33
N ASP A 151 2.98 -17.19 -6.50
CA ASP A 151 4.25 -17.79 -6.91
C ASP A 151 5.29 -16.70 -7.19
N ASP A 152 6.54 -16.97 -6.82
CA ASP A 152 7.67 -16.05 -6.99
C ASP A 152 8.31 -16.14 -8.39
N ASN A 153 7.55 -16.63 -9.38
CA ASN A 153 8.02 -16.91 -10.75
C ASN A 153 8.10 -15.64 -11.60
N GLU A 154 9.11 -14.81 -11.35
CA GLU A 154 9.62 -13.76 -12.26
C GLU A 154 11.12 -13.54 -12.07
#